data_AF-A0A921BC44-F1
#
_entry.id   AF-A0A921BC44-F1
#
_cell.length_a   1.000
_cell.length_b   1.000
_cell.length_c   1.000
_cell.angle_alpha   90.00
_cell.angle_beta   90.00
_cell.angle_gamma   90.00
#
_symmetry.space_group_name_H-M   'P 1'
#
loop_
_entity.id
_entity.type
_entity.pdbx_description
1 polymer ?
#
loop_
_entity_poly.entity_id
_entity_poly.type
_entity_poly.pdbx_seq_one_letter_code
_entity_poly.pdbx_strand_id
1 'polypeptide(L)'
;MKVALLFPPQWYPSQPYLALPTLKAHLESRGHEVDQFDLNIECYDIFLSRKYLEHCIKIIRKRLDDPTRAVEDQEVRPVYKDILSDTAFLESVLNQVEDAKNVLKDENRFFQFDTYSKAYTNLKIAMQLISYTHHPSRVDLDSFFMQGNPEENLSGILSATEDTVRNPFLHIFEEHLTPKIPWDDYGIVGLSIIHIGQVIPGLTLARQLRKLYPNLHIVVGGSVFNRHADLLDDKQELFKEFFHSLIVSEGELPLDQLVHHLKENKSLHTVPNLIHLEGDKVIRNPKSEALPYEELSCPTFDQLPLEKYLMPYPCFLICLVEGVIGENAPSAPTALFTIHIIEKKMK
;
A
#
# COMPACT_ATOMS: atom_id res chain seq x y z
N MET A 1 -21.56 -10.15 -6.65
CA MET A 1 -20.44 -10.20 -5.70
C MET A 1 -19.60 -9.00 -6.01
N LYS A 2 -19.44 -8.09 -5.05
CA LYS A 2 -18.71 -6.83 -5.25
C LYS A 2 -17.23 -7.02 -4.92
N VAL A 3 -16.36 -6.36 -5.67
CA VAL A 3 -14.90 -6.43 -5.53
C VAL A 3 -14.36 -5.12 -4.96
N ALA A 4 -13.49 -5.20 -3.96
CA ALA A 4 -12.69 -4.06 -3.51
C ALA A 4 -11.24 -4.24 -3.97
N LEU A 5 -10.69 -3.29 -4.72
CA LEU A 5 -9.27 -3.24 -5.10
C LEU A 5 -8.54 -2.25 -4.20
N LEU A 6 -7.46 -2.69 -3.56
CA LEU A 6 -6.75 -1.90 -2.56
C LEU A 6 -5.27 -1.78 -2.93
N PHE A 7 -4.74 -0.58 -2.78
CA PHE A 7 -3.32 -0.30 -2.86
C PHE A 7 -2.81 0.00 -1.44
N PRO A 8 -2.11 -0.94 -0.79
CA PRO A 8 -1.62 -0.76 0.56
C PRO A 8 -0.43 0.20 0.59
N PRO A 9 -0.16 0.86 1.74
CA PRO A 9 1.15 1.47 1.96
C PRO A 9 2.23 0.37 1.95
N GLN A 10 3.52 0.67 1.82
CA GLN A 10 4.11 1.98 1.64
C GLN A 10 4.49 2.26 0.17
N TRP A 11 4.08 3.43 -0.35
CA TRP A 11 4.44 3.96 -1.66
C TRP A 11 4.52 5.49 -1.65
N TYR A 12 4.87 6.10 -2.79
CA TYR A 12 4.93 7.55 -2.91
C TYR A 12 3.53 8.20 -2.79
N PRO A 13 3.37 9.28 -1.99
CA PRO A 13 2.10 9.99 -1.85
C PRO A 13 1.85 11.02 -2.97
N SER A 14 2.68 11.06 -4.02
CA SER A 14 2.61 12.08 -5.07
C SER A 14 1.65 11.75 -6.21
N GLN A 15 1.31 10.47 -6.39
CA GLN A 15 0.44 10.02 -7.48
C GLN A 15 -0.21 8.66 -7.19
N PRO A 16 -1.41 8.40 -7.74
CA PRO A 16 -2.03 7.07 -7.69
C PRO A 16 -1.20 6.04 -8.47
N TYR A 17 -1.21 4.80 -8.00
CA TYR A 17 -0.64 3.69 -8.76
C TYR A 17 -1.62 3.20 -9.84
N LEU A 18 -1.13 3.00 -11.07
CA LEU A 18 -1.95 2.74 -12.25
C LEU A 18 -2.71 1.41 -12.22
N ALA A 19 -2.21 0.39 -11.53
CA ALA A 19 -2.79 -0.95 -11.62
C ALA A 19 -4.26 -1.00 -11.15
N LEU A 20 -4.61 -0.26 -10.09
CA LEU A 20 -6.00 -0.23 -9.59
C LEU A 20 -6.96 0.36 -10.63
N PRO A 21 -6.71 1.56 -11.18
CA PRO A 21 -7.48 2.12 -12.27
C PRO A 21 -7.63 1.21 -13.49
N THR A 22 -6.57 0.51 -13.90
CA THR A 22 -6.60 -0.43 -15.03
C THR A 22 -7.46 -1.65 -14.72
N LEU A 23 -7.22 -2.31 -13.58
CA LEU A 23 -7.97 -3.50 -13.18
C LEU A 23 -9.45 -3.18 -12.96
N LYS A 24 -9.76 -2.03 -12.35
CA LYS A 24 -11.14 -1.58 -12.16
C LYS A 24 -11.85 -1.41 -13.49
N ALA A 25 -11.26 -0.65 -14.42
CA ALA A 25 -11.85 -0.42 -15.74
C ALA A 25 -12.10 -1.73 -16.50
N HIS A 26 -11.15 -2.68 -16.42
CA HIS A 26 -11.31 -4.00 -17.03
C HIS A 26 -12.47 -4.79 -16.43
N LEU A 27 -12.57 -4.85 -15.10
CA LEU A 27 -13.63 -5.60 -14.43
C LEU A 27 -15.02 -4.97 -14.66
N GLU A 28 -15.13 -3.65 -14.64
CA GLU A 28 -16.39 -2.95 -14.91
C GLU A 28 -16.84 -3.15 -16.37
N SER A 29 -15.92 -3.18 -17.34
CA SER A 29 -16.27 -3.47 -18.74
C SER A 29 -16.77 -4.91 -18.94
N ARG A 30 -16.45 -5.81 -18.01
CA ARG A 30 -16.98 -7.19 -17.93
C ARG A 30 -18.25 -7.31 -17.07
N GLY A 31 -18.77 -6.19 -16.55
CA GLY A 31 -20.02 -6.13 -15.80
C GLY A 31 -19.91 -6.47 -14.31
N HIS A 32 -18.70 -6.42 -13.75
CA HIS A 32 -18.50 -6.57 -12.30
C HIS A 32 -18.67 -5.24 -11.57
N GLU A 33 -19.19 -5.30 -10.35
CA GLU A 33 -19.24 -4.15 -9.44
C GLU A 33 -17.92 -4.05 -8.67
N VAL A 34 -17.20 -2.95 -8.84
CA VAL A 34 -15.85 -2.79 -8.31
C VAL A 34 -15.66 -1.41 -7.68
N ASP A 35 -15.13 -1.40 -6.45
CA ASP A 35 -14.60 -0.19 -5.83
C ASP A 35 -13.08 -0.24 -5.73
N GLN A 36 -12.44 0.92 -5.75
CA GLN A 36 -11.00 1.04 -5.54
C GLN A 36 -10.65 1.97 -4.38
N PHE A 37 -9.60 1.60 -3.64
CA PHE A 37 -9.13 2.29 -2.44
C PHE A 37 -7.60 2.41 -2.46
N ASP A 38 -7.08 3.63 -2.51
CA ASP A 38 -5.66 3.88 -2.27
C ASP A 38 -5.44 4.10 -0.77
N LEU A 39 -5.12 3.02 -0.06
CA LEU A 39 -4.85 3.08 1.38
C LEU A 39 -3.48 3.67 1.68
N ASN A 40 -2.57 3.72 0.71
CA ASN A 40 -1.30 4.40 0.88
C ASN A 40 -1.51 5.90 1.15
N ILE A 41 -2.28 6.59 0.29
CA ILE A 41 -2.51 8.03 0.49
C ILE A 41 -3.38 8.32 1.72
N GLU A 42 -4.34 7.45 2.04
CA GLU A 42 -5.13 7.54 3.27
C GLU A 42 -4.25 7.40 4.54
N CYS A 43 -3.26 6.49 4.53
CA CYS A 43 -2.30 6.38 5.62
C CYS A 43 -1.46 7.65 5.79
N TYR A 44 -0.99 8.28 4.70
CA TYR A 44 -0.26 9.54 4.81
C TYR A 44 -1.10 10.68 5.35
N ASP A 45 -2.36 10.78 4.96
CA ASP A 45 -3.25 11.83 5.48
C ASP A 45 -3.43 11.70 7.00
N ILE A 46 -3.52 10.46 7.50
CA ILE A 46 -3.57 10.18 8.94
C ILE A 46 -2.22 10.46 9.62
N PHE A 47 -1.13 9.90 9.09
CA PHE A 47 0.22 10.07 9.61
C PHE A 47 0.59 11.55 9.76
N LEU A 48 0.33 12.33 8.71
CA LEU A 48 0.62 13.75 8.61
C LEU A 48 -0.58 14.58 9.08
N SER A 49 -1.23 14.15 10.15
CA SER A 49 -2.25 14.92 10.86
C SER A 49 -1.75 15.34 12.23
N ARG A 50 -2.15 16.53 12.68
CA ARG A 50 -1.85 17.00 14.05
C ARG A 50 -2.23 15.95 15.10
N LYS A 51 -3.42 15.35 14.96
CA LYS A 51 -3.96 14.35 15.90
C LYS A 51 -3.04 13.14 16.03
N TYR A 52 -2.52 12.61 14.92
CA TYR A 52 -1.64 11.46 14.95
C TYR A 52 -0.24 11.82 15.49
N LEU A 53 0.31 12.97 15.10
CA LEU A 53 1.60 13.43 15.64
C LEU A 53 1.54 13.68 17.16
N GLU A 54 0.43 14.21 17.67
CA GLU A 54 0.18 14.31 19.12
C GLU A 54 0.11 12.94 19.80
N HIS A 55 -0.43 11.93 19.12
CA HIS A 55 -0.43 10.55 19.59
C HIS A 55 1.00 9.97 19.63
N CYS A 56 1.81 10.19 18.59
CA CYS A 56 3.23 9.84 18.54
C CYS A 56 4.01 10.44 19.73
N ILE A 57 3.81 11.73 20.03
CA ILE A 57 4.46 12.40 21.17
C ILE A 57 4.10 11.73 22.50
N LYS A 58 2.83 11.32 22.68
CA LYS A 58 2.40 10.60 23.89
C LYS A 58 3.10 9.23 24.02
N ILE A 59 3.27 8.51 22.92
CA ILE A 59 4.01 7.23 22.91
C ILE A 59 5.48 7.47 23.24
N ILE A 60 6.14 8.44 22.61
CA ILE A 60 7.57 8.73 22.85
C ILE A 60 7.79 9.10 24.33
N ARG A 61 6.92 9.92 24.93
CA ARG A 61 6.97 10.21 26.37
C ARG A 61 6.87 8.93 27.22
N LYS A 62 5.89 8.07 26.94
CA LYS A 62 5.75 6.78 27.64
C LYS A 62 6.99 5.90 27.49
N ARG A 63 7.58 5.80 26.29
CA ARG A 63 8.81 5.02 26.04
C ARG A 63 10.02 5.59 26.78
N LEU A 64 10.11 6.91 26.92
CA LEU A 64 11.19 7.55 27.67
C LEU A 64 11.11 7.19 29.17
N ASP A 65 9.90 7.13 29.71
CA ASP A 65 9.63 6.80 31.12
C ASP A 65 9.67 5.29 31.41
N ASP A 66 9.57 4.44 30.38
CA ASP A 66 9.58 2.98 30.52
C ASP A 66 11.01 2.42 30.66
N PRO A 67 11.39 1.88 31.83
CA PRO A 67 12.72 1.30 32.04
C PRO A 67 12.95 0.01 31.25
N THR A 68 11.90 -0.72 30.86
CA THR A 68 12.02 -1.99 30.13
C THR A 68 12.51 -1.79 28.70
N ARG A 69 12.20 -0.64 28.09
CA ARG A 69 12.66 -0.26 26.75
C ARG A 69 13.98 0.50 26.73
N ALA A 70 14.59 0.73 27.90
CA ALA A 70 15.78 1.57 28.00
C ALA A 70 16.97 1.05 27.17
N VAL A 71 17.08 -0.27 27.00
CA VAL A 71 18.13 -0.92 26.19
C VAL A 71 17.82 -0.82 24.70
N GLU A 72 16.61 -1.17 24.29
CA GLU A 72 16.19 -1.12 22.87
C GLU A 72 16.21 0.30 22.32
N ASP A 73 15.78 1.28 23.12
CA ASP A 73 15.70 2.68 22.70
C ASP A 73 16.99 3.45 23.03
N GLN A 74 18.04 2.80 23.54
CA GLN A 74 19.23 3.49 24.05
C GLN A 74 19.82 4.49 23.04
N GLU A 75 19.82 4.13 21.76
CA GLU A 75 20.34 4.96 20.66
C GLU A 75 19.47 6.19 20.37
N VAL A 76 18.15 6.09 20.55
CA VAL A 76 17.18 7.15 20.22
C VAL A 76 16.74 7.98 21.43
N ARG A 77 17.02 7.52 22.65
CA ARG A 77 16.70 8.23 23.91
C ARG A 77 17.25 9.66 23.99
N PRO A 78 18.49 9.98 23.56
CA PRO A 78 18.97 11.35 23.51
C PRO A 78 18.09 12.20 22.58
N VAL A 79 17.77 11.67 21.40
CA VAL A 79 16.92 12.34 20.42
C VAL A 79 15.50 12.56 20.95
N TYR A 80 14.93 11.58 21.66
CA TYR A 80 13.63 11.76 22.33
C TYR A 80 13.65 12.93 23.30
N LYS A 81 14.71 13.05 24.11
CA LYS A 81 14.85 14.17 25.05
C LYS A 81 14.99 15.50 24.31
N ASP A 82 15.79 15.55 23.26
CA ASP A 82 16.01 16.77 22.48
C ASP A 82 14.71 17.25 21.83
N ILE A 83 13.98 16.36 21.14
CA ILE A 83 12.68 16.65 20.52
C ILE A 83 11.66 17.14 21.56
N LEU A 84 11.61 16.50 22.73
CA LEU A 84 10.64 16.85 23.78
C LEU A 84 11.04 18.12 24.56
N SER A 85 12.32 18.51 24.54
CA SER A 85 12.81 19.69 25.24
C SER A 85 12.41 21.00 24.55
N ASP A 86 12.37 21.01 23.21
CA ASP A 86 11.96 22.16 22.42
C ASP A 86 10.46 22.12 22.10
N THR A 87 9.67 22.43 23.12
CA THR A 87 8.20 22.46 23.00
C THR A 87 7.70 23.47 21.97
N ALA A 88 8.41 24.58 21.76
CA ALA A 88 8.02 25.60 20.79
C ALA A 88 8.25 25.12 19.35
N PHE A 89 9.37 24.46 19.09
CA PHE A 89 9.65 23.83 17.80
C PHE A 89 8.63 22.72 17.50
N LEU A 90 8.34 21.84 18.47
CA LEU A 90 7.38 20.77 18.29
C LEU A 90 5.98 21.30 17.97
N GLU A 91 5.52 22.31 18.70
CA GLU A 91 4.24 22.98 18.44
C GLU A 91 4.24 23.67 17.06
N SER A 92 5.36 24.24 16.62
CA SER A 92 5.50 24.78 15.26
C SER A 92 5.34 23.68 14.21
N VAL A 93 5.93 22.50 14.40
CA VAL A 93 5.76 21.36 13.47
C VAL A 93 4.31 20.92 13.41
N LEU A 94 3.67 20.73 14.57
CA LEU A 94 2.26 20.30 14.67
C LEU A 94 1.29 21.29 13.99
N ASN A 95 1.53 22.59 14.12
CA ASN A 95 0.69 23.62 13.51
C ASN A 95 0.92 23.78 12.00
N GLN A 96 2.12 23.44 11.51
CA GLN A 96 2.49 23.63 10.11
C GLN A 96 2.28 22.38 9.25
N VAL A 97 2.11 21.17 9.81
CA VAL A 97 2.03 19.93 9.01
C VAL A 97 0.92 19.96 7.95
N GLU A 98 -0.26 20.49 8.28
CA GLU A 98 -1.38 20.60 7.35
C GLU A 98 -1.09 21.62 6.24
N ASP A 99 -0.55 22.80 6.60
CA ASP A 99 -0.16 23.79 5.61
C ASP A 99 1.00 23.28 4.72
N ALA A 100 1.92 22.50 5.28
CA ALA A 100 3.00 21.87 4.52
C ALA A 100 2.46 20.90 3.48
N LYS A 101 1.45 20.07 3.82
CA LYS A 101 0.72 19.27 2.81
C LYS A 101 0.10 20.17 1.74
N ASN A 102 -0.51 21.29 2.12
CA ASN A 102 -1.15 22.21 1.19
C ASN A 102 -0.16 22.94 0.28
N VAL A 103 1.05 23.28 0.73
CA VAL A 103 2.13 23.79 -0.13
C VAL A 103 2.44 22.80 -1.24
N LEU A 104 2.50 21.51 -0.92
CA LEU A 104 2.80 20.47 -1.91
C LEU A 104 1.67 20.28 -2.93
N LYS A 105 0.48 20.82 -2.66
CA LYS A 105 -0.74 20.72 -3.48
C LYS A 105 -1.12 22.03 -4.18
N ASP A 106 -0.43 23.12 -3.89
CA ASP A 106 -0.74 24.44 -4.44
C ASP A 106 0.28 24.80 -5.51
N GLU A 107 -0.17 24.97 -6.75
CA GLU A 107 0.67 25.33 -7.91
C GLU A 107 1.55 26.56 -7.65
N ASN A 108 0.99 27.62 -7.08
CA ASN A 108 1.71 28.88 -6.91
C ASN A 108 2.80 28.75 -5.84
N ARG A 109 2.58 27.92 -4.81
CA ARG A 109 3.50 27.74 -3.68
C ARG A 109 4.52 26.62 -3.94
N PHE A 110 4.14 25.57 -4.67
CA PHE A 110 4.96 24.40 -4.96
C PHE A 110 6.24 24.77 -5.71
N PHE A 111 6.15 25.67 -6.70
CA PHE A 111 7.32 26.08 -7.49
C PHE A 111 8.17 27.19 -6.83
N GLN A 112 7.77 27.67 -5.65
CA GLN A 112 8.58 28.63 -4.88
C GLN A 112 9.54 27.86 -3.98
N PHE A 113 10.81 27.75 -4.39
CA PHE A 113 11.82 26.92 -3.73
C PHE A 113 11.87 27.09 -2.21
N ASP A 114 11.91 28.32 -1.69
CA ASP A 114 11.98 28.56 -0.24
C ASP A 114 10.73 28.09 0.50
N THR A 115 9.56 28.21 -0.13
CA THR A 115 8.28 27.78 0.45
C THR A 115 8.18 26.26 0.43
N TYR A 116 8.47 25.65 -0.72
CA TYR A 116 8.52 24.20 -0.88
C TYR A 116 9.53 23.55 0.07
N SER A 117 10.75 24.08 0.13
CA SER A 117 11.83 23.54 0.96
C SER A 117 11.42 23.51 2.44
N LYS A 118 10.85 24.61 2.95
CA LYS A 118 10.34 24.68 4.33
C LYS A 118 9.22 23.68 4.59
N ALA A 119 8.24 23.59 3.69
CA ALA A 119 7.14 22.64 3.80
C ALA A 119 7.64 21.19 3.78
N TYR A 120 8.49 20.86 2.82
CA TYR A 120 9.07 19.52 2.69
C TYR A 120 9.90 19.16 3.93
N THR A 121 10.73 20.07 4.44
CA THR A 121 11.45 19.87 5.71
C THR A 121 10.50 19.61 6.88
N ASN A 122 9.39 20.35 6.97
CA ASN A 122 8.38 20.12 8.00
C ASN A 122 7.78 18.70 7.91
N LEU A 123 7.41 18.24 6.71
CA LEU A 123 6.91 16.88 6.49
C LEU A 123 7.97 15.82 6.84
N LYS A 124 9.24 16.04 6.50
CA LYS A 124 10.34 15.13 6.86
C LYS A 124 10.52 15.02 8.39
N ILE A 125 10.42 16.13 9.11
CA ILE A 125 10.47 16.13 10.58
C ILE A 125 9.26 15.37 11.17
N ALA A 126 8.06 15.58 10.60
CA ALA A 126 6.87 14.82 11.01
C ALA A 126 7.05 13.31 10.79
N MET A 127 7.58 12.89 9.63
CA MET A 127 7.88 11.47 9.37
C MET A 127 8.95 10.91 10.30
N GLN A 128 9.97 11.70 10.67
CA GLN A 128 10.96 11.30 11.67
C GLN A 128 10.31 11.05 13.03
N LEU A 129 9.39 11.91 13.47
CA LEU A 129 8.65 11.72 14.71
C LEU A 129 7.86 10.40 14.72
N ILE A 130 7.23 10.06 13.59
CA ILE A 130 6.53 8.78 13.42
C ILE A 130 7.52 7.62 13.45
N SER A 131 8.65 7.71 12.75
CA SER A 131 9.71 6.70 12.81
C SER A 131 10.20 6.44 14.24
N TYR A 132 10.43 7.50 15.01
CA TYR A 132 10.82 7.39 16.41
C TYR A 132 9.77 6.69 17.27
N THR A 133 8.49 6.94 17.00
CA THR A 133 7.38 6.25 17.68
C THR A 133 7.44 4.73 17.51
N HIS A 134 7.90 4.28 16.34
CA HIS A 134 7.94 2.87 15.94
C HIS A 134 9.37 2.29 15.90
N HIS A 135 10.35 2.94 16.52
CA HIS A 135 11.73 2.47 16.57
C HIS A 135 11.79 0.99 17.05
N PRO A 136 12.60 0.12 16.42
CA PRO A 136 13.62 0.39 15.40
C PRO A 136 13.15 0.49 13.93
N SER A 137 11.85 0.50 13.67
CA SER A 137 11.33 0.73 12.31
C SER A 137 11.47 2.18 11.87
N ARG A 138 11.54 2.38 10.55
CA ARG A 138 11.64 3.69 9.92
C ARG A 138 10.62 3.80 8.80
N VAL A 139 9.85 4.88 8.82
CA VAL A 139 8.87 5.24 7.79
C VAL A 139 9.12 6.67 7.34
N ASP A 140 9.16 6.87 6.03
CA ASP A 140 9.43 8.16 5.39
C ASP A 140 8.49 8.38 4.20
N LEU A 141 8.60 9.45 3.43
CA LEU A 141 7.68 9.73 2.31
C LEU A 141 7.85 8.79 1.09
N ASP A 142 8.93 8.00 1.07
CA ASP A 142 9.30 7.14 -0.06
C ASP A 142 9.65 5.71 0.35
N SER A 143 9.73 5.44 1.65
CA SER A 143 10.34 4.21 2.15
C SER A 143 9.75 3.78 3.49
N PHE A 144 9.79 2.47 3.71
CA PHE A 144 9.48 1.84 4.98
C PHE A 144 10.46 0.69 5.19
N PHE A 145 10.99 0.59 6.40
CA PHE A 145 11.96 -0.40 6.82
C PHE A 145 11.64 -0.89 8.22
N MET A 146 11.69 -2.21 8.42
CA MET A 146 11.66 -2.84 9.74
C MET A 146 12.99 -3.54 9.98
N GLN A 147 13.52 -3.40 11.20
CA GLN A 147 14.79 -4.03 11.56
C GLN A 147 14.73 -5.55 11.36
N GLY A 148 15.73 -6.09 10.67
CA GLY A 148 15.88 -7.52 10.41
C GLY A 148 15.20 -8.03 9.14
N ASN A 149 14.72 -7.13 8.26
CA ASN A 149 14.09 -7.44 6.98
C ASN A 149 13.06 -8.58 7.08
N PRO A 150 12.05 -8.46 7.95
CA PRO A 150 11.10 -9.53 8.22
C PRO A 150 10.41 -10.07 6.96
N GLU A 151 10.27 -9.26 5.92
CA GLU A 151 9.69 -9.61 4.63
C GLU A 151 10.48 -10.68 3.84
N GLU A 152 11.73 -10.95 4.18
CA GLU A 152 12.57 -11.93 3.49
C GLU A 152 12.20 -13.39 3.83
N ASN A 153 11.50 -13.63 4.94
CA ASN A 153 11.17 -14.99 5.40
C ASN A 153 9.81 -15.07 6.10
N LEU A 154 9.25 -16.28 6.18
CA LEU A 154 7.90 -16.50 6.69
C LEU A 154 7.75 -16.12 8.18
N SER A 155 8.67 -16.55 9.05
CA SER A 155 8.58 -16.24 10.49
C SER A 155 8.71 -14.75 10.77
N GLY A 156 9.55 -14.05 9.99
CA GLY A 156 9.64 -12.60 9.98
C GLY A 156 8.31 -11.95 9.64
N ILE A 157 7.68 -12.33 8.52
CA ILE A 157 6.36 -11.82 8.10
C ILE A 157 5.30 -12.07 9.18
N LEU A 158 5.22 -13.30 9.71
CA LEU A 158 4.23 -13.68 10.72
C LEU A 158 4.36 -12.82 11.99
N SER A 159 5.59 -12.62 12.48
CA SER A 159 5.84 -11.81 13.67
C SER A 159 5.65 -10.30 13.43
N ALA A 160 6.14 -9.78 12.30
CA ALA A 160 6.09 -8.36 11.98
C ALA A 160 4.65 -7.83 11.75
N THR A 161 3.79 -8.65 11.16
CA THR A 161 2.39 -8.29 10.90
C THR A 161 1.52 -8.27 12.16
N GLU A 162 2.01 -8.76 13.30
CA GLU A 162 1.35 -8.69 14.61
C GLU A 162 2.08 -7.77 15.60
N ASP A 163 3.18 -7.15 15.17
CA ASP A 163 4.02 -6.33 16.03
C ASP A 163 3.42 -4.93 16.26
N THR A 164 2.70 -4.79 17.37
CA THR A 164 2.04 -3.54 17.77
C THR A 164 2.97 -2.35 18.01
N VAL A 165 4.30 -2.56 18.03
CA VAL A 165 5.29 -1.50 18.24
C VAL A 165 5.96 -1.14 16.93
N ARG A 166 6.59 -2.11 16.27
CA ARG A 166 7.45 -1.91 15.11
C ARG A 166 6.64 -1.73 13.82
N ASN A 167 5.40 -2.18 13.78
CA ASN A 167 4.54 -2.01 12.61
C ASN A 167 3.63 -0.78 12.78
N PRO A 168 3.91 0.34 12.09
CA PRO A 168 3.12 1.56 12.24
C PRO A 168 1.71 1.46 11.64
N PHE A 169 1.48 0.48 10.77
CA PHE A 169 0.25 0.38 10.00
C PHE A 169 -0.86 -0.38 10.74
N LEU A 170 -0.50 -1.26 11.67
CA LEU A 170 -1.43 -2.13 12.40
C LEU A 170 -2.53 -1.33 13.09
N HIS A 171 -2.15 -0.34 13.90
CA HIS A 171 -3.08 0.54 14.62
C HIS A 171 -3.89 1.43 13.66
N ILE A 172 -3.27 1.89 12.57
CA ILE A 172 -3.94 2.74 11.58
C ILE A 172 -5.04 1.99 10.85
N PHE A 173 -4.77 0.76 10.44
CA PHE A 173 -5.79 -0.07 9.83
C PHE A 173 -6.93 -0.37 10.80
N GLU A 174 -6.61 -0.77 12.04
CA GLU A 174 -7.61 -1.11 13.06
C GLU A 174 -8.52 0.06 13.44
N GLU A 175 -7.95 1.23 13.73
CA GLU A 175 -8.71 2.36 14.30
C GLU A 175 -9.22 3.35 13.25
N HIS A 176 -8.55 3.46 12.10
CA HIS A 176 -8.75 4.60 11.20
C HIS A 176 -9.21 4.23 9.80
N LEU A 177 -8.90 3.04 9.28
CA LEU A 177 -9.20 2.67 7.89
C LEU A 177 -10.23 1.55 7.78
N THR A 178 -9.99 0.40 8.41
CA THR A 178 -10.89 -0.76 8.34
C THR A 178 -12.33 -0.43 8.77
N PRO A 179 -12.58 0.34 9.85
CA PRO A 179 -13.96 0.67 10.27
C PRO A 179 -14.73 1.59 9.32
N LYS A 180 -14.06 2.26 8.36
CA LYS A 180 -14.72 3.22 7.46
C LYS A 180 -15.29 2.60 6.20
N ILE A 181 -14.92 1.36 5.90
CA ILE A 181 -15.34 0.66 4.68
C ILE A 181 -16.35 -0.43 5.09
N PRO A 182 -17.52 -0.50 4.43
CA PRO A 182 -18.53 -1.51 4.73
C PRO A 182 -18.13 -2.86 4.12
N TRP A 183 -17.17 -3.56 4.75
CA TRP A 183 -16.58 -4.78 4.20
C TRP A 183 -17.58 -5.92 3.96
N ASP A 184 -18.71 -5.94 4.67
CA ASP A 184 -19.79 -6.91 4.47
C ASP A 184 -20.47 -6.79 3.10
N ASP A 185 -20.34 -5.64 2.41
CA ASP A 185 -20.86 -5.43 1.06
C ASP A 185 -20.00 -6.10 -0.02
N TYR A 186 -18.78 -6.52 0.33
CA TYR A 186 -17.81 -7.10 -0.59
C TYR A 186 -17.72 -8.61 -0.42
N GLY A 187 -17.39 -9.30 -1.52
CA GLY A 187 -17.05 -10.73 -1.48
C GLY A 187 -15.60 -11.01 -1.82
N ILE A 188 -14.90 -10.06 -2.46
CA ILE A 188 -13.52 -10.20 -2.88
C ILE A 188 -12.75 -8.93 -2.53
N VAL A 189 -11.55 -9.10 -1.98
CA VAL A 189 -10.57 -8.04 -1.74
C VAL A 189 -9.31 -8.35 -2.53
N GLY A 190 -8.94 -7.48 -3.47
CA GLY A 190 -7.70 -7.56 -4.24
C GLY A 190 -6.64 -6.61 -3.70
N LEU A 191 -5.51 -7.13 -3.22
CA LEU A 191 -4.38 -6.33 -2.75
C LEU A 191 -3.28 -6.26 -3.82
N SER A 192 -2.95 -5.05 -4.28
CA SER A 192 -1.85 -4.84 -5.25
C SER A 192 -0.54 -4.48 -4.53
N ILE A 193 0.36 -5.46 -4.37
CA ILE A 193 1.64 -5.32 -3.67
C ILE A 193 2.79 -5.37 -4.69
N ILE A 194 3.37 -4.22 -4.99
CA ILE A 194 4.36 -4.06 -6.08
C ILE A 194 5.78 -3.77 -5.58
N HIS A 195 5.91 -3.40 -4.30
CA HIS A 195 7.19 -3.05 -3.71
C HIS A 195 7.43 -3.80 -2.41
N ILE A 196 8.71 -4.04 -2.10
CA ILE A 196 9.12 -4.80 -0.92
C ILE A 196 8.64 -4.13 0.39
N GLY A 197 8.68 -2.79 0.44
CA GLY A 197 8.14 -2.00 1.56
C GLY A 197 6.62 -2.09 1.73
N GLN A 198 5.88 -2.64 0.76
CA GLN A 198 4.44 -2.89 0.87
C GLN A 198 4.11 -4.28 1.43
N VAL A 199 5.08 -5.20 1.54
CA VAL A 199 4.80 -6.59 1.93
C VAL A 199 4.23 -6.65 3.35
N ILE A 200 4.92 -6.06 4.32
CA ILE A 200 4.45 -6.09 5.72
C ILE A 200 3.11 -5.36 5.88
N PRO A 201 2.96 -4.08 5.51
CA PRO A 201 1.66 -3.41 5.59
C PRO A 201 0.54 -4.12 4.81
N GLY A 202 0.80 -4.55 3.58
CA GLY A 202 -0.19 -5.26 2.75
C GLY A 202 -0.66 -6.57 3.39
N LEU A 203 0.27 -7.37 3.91
CA LEU A 203 -0.08 -8.62 4.60
C LEU A 203 -0.67 -8.37 6.00
N THR A 204 -0.31 -7.28 6.68
CA THR A 204 -0.96 -6.85 7.94
C THR A 204 -2.45 -6.60 7.69
N LEU A 205 -2.77 -5.83 6.65
CA LEU A 205 -4.14 -5.57 6.25
C LEU A 205 -4.87 -6.86 5.84
N ALA A 206 -4.23 -7.71 5.04
CA ALA A 206 -4.80 -9.00 4.62
C ALA A 206 -5.21 -9.87 5.82
N ARG A 207 -4.30 -10.00 6.80
CA ARG A 207 -4.54 -10.75 8.04
C ARG A 207 -5.68 -10.17 8.86
N GLN A 208 -5.75 -8.85 9.03
CA GLN A 208 -6.83 -8.19 9.77
C GLN A 208 -8.18 -8.40 9.08
N LEU A 209 -8.26 -8.16 7.77
CA LEU A 209 -9.50 -8.36 7.00
C LEU A 209 -9.96 -9.82 7.05
N ARG A 210 -9.04 -10.78 6.94
CA ARG A 210 -9.35 -12.21 7.04
C ARG A 210 -9.92 -12.59 8.40
N LYS A 211 -9.34 -12.07 9.48
CA LYS A 211 -9.78 -12.33 10.86
C LYS A 211 -11.15 -11.70 11.14
N LEU A 212 -11.41 -10.50 10.63
CA LEU A 212 -12.64 -9.74 10.90
C LEU A 212 -13.80 -10.10 9.97
N TYR A 213 -13.53 -10.44 8.71
CA TYR A 213 -14.53 -10.67 7.67
C TYR A 213 -14.28 -12.00 6.95
N PRO A 214 -14.71 -13.14 7.55
CA PRO A 214 -14.47 -14.48 7.00
C PRO A 214 -15.16 -14.75 5.65
N ASN A 215 -16.11 -13.90 5.25
CA ASN A 215 -16.78 -13.95 3.94
C ASN A 215 -15.90 -13.46 2.79
N LEU A 216 -14.84 -12.68 3.06
CA LEU A 216 -14.01 -12.07 2.03
C LEU A 216 -13.03 -13.08 1.44
N HIS A 217 -13.11 -13.28 0.13
CA HIS A 217 -12.02 -13.90 -0.63
C HIS A 217 -10.91 -12.88 -0.87
N ILE A 218 -9.87 -12.92 -0.03
CA ILE A 218 -8.66 -12.11 -0.21
C ILE A 218 -7.77 -12.71 -1.31
N VAL A 219 -7.53 -11.93 -2.37
CA VAL A 219 -6.55 -12.21 -3.43
C VAL A 219 -5.43 -11.17 -3.38
N VAL A 220 -4.19 -11.63 -3.48
CA VAL A 220 -3.01 -10.75 -3.60
C VAL A 220 -2.44 -10.82 -5.01
N GLY A 221 -1.78 -9.76 -5.44
CA GLY A 221 -1.05 -9.73 -6.71
C GLY A 221 0.03 -8.66 -6.70
N GLY A 222 0.75 -8.54 -7.82
CA GLY A 222 1.79 -7.55 -8.02
C GLY A 222 3.20 -8.13 -8.15
N SER A 223 4.11 -7.30 -8.65
CA SER A 223 5.43 -7.72 -9.14
C SER A 223 6.34 -8.34 -8.06
N VAL A 224 6.10 -8.05 -6.77
CA VAL A 224 6.88 -8.66 -5.68
C VAL A 224 6.69 -10.17 -5.66
N PHE A 225 5.44 -10.64 -5.82
CA PHE A 225 5.15 -12.06 -5.78
C PHE A 225 5.62 -12.79 -7.04
N ASN A 226 5.69 -12.12 -8.20
CA ASN A 226 6.21 -12.73 -9.43
C ASN A 226 7.66 -13.21 -9.28
N ARG A 227 8.48 -12.46 -8.52
CA ARG A 227 9.90 -12.80 -8.29
C ARG A 227 10.10 -13.94 -7.29
N HIS A 228 9.09 -14.25 -6.47
CA HIS A 228 9.17 -15.23 -5.41
C HIS A 228 8.12 -16.34 -5.53
N ALA A 229 7.37 -16.38 -6.64
CA ALA A 229 6.29 -17.33 -6.86
C ALA A 229 6.79 -18.76 -6.67
N ASP A 230 7.95 -19.10 -7.22
CA ASP A 230 8.58 -20.44 -7.14
C ASP A 230 8.98 -20.85 -5.72
N LEU A 231 9.04 -19.92 -4.77
CA LEU A 231 9.36 -20.16 -3.37
C LEU A 231 8.11 -20.37 -2.49
N LEU A 232 6.91 -20.45 -3.08
CA LEU A 232 5.65 -20.54 -2.35
C LEU A 232 5.19 -21.99 -2.08
N ASP A 233 5.79 -22.99 -2.70
CA ASP A 233 5.31 -24.39 -2.61
C ASP A 233 5.36 -24.95 -1.18
N ASP A 234 6.31 -24.48 -0.36
CA ASP A 234 6.44 -24.80 1.07
C ASP A 234 5.91 -23.69 2.00
N LYS A 235 5.05 -22.80 1.48
CA LYS A 235 4.52 -21.65 2.22
C LYS A 235 2.99 -21.67 2.30
N GLN A 236 2.39 -22.83 2.57
CA GLN A 236 0.94 -22.96 2.80
C GLN A 236 0.46 -22.00 3.89
N GLU A 237 1.30 -21.75 4.87
CA GLU A 237 1.02 -20.83 5.98
C GLU A 237 0.73 -19.41 5.49
N LEU A 238 1.37 -18.93 4.40
CA LEU A 238 1.04 -17.63 3.84
C LEU A 238 -0.42 -17.56 3.38
N PHE A 239 -0.89 -18.63 2.73
CA PHE A 239 -2.27 -18.71 2.28
C PHE A 239 -3.25 -18.83 3.46
N LYS A 240 -2.89 -19.62 4.47
CA LYS A 240 -3.74 -19.82 5.65
C LYS A 240 -3.89 -18.54 6.48
N GLU A 241 -2.82 -17.77 6.61
CA GLU A 241 -2.77 -16.60 7.49
C GLU A 241 -3.16 -15.28 6.82
N PHE A 242 -2.95 -15.15 5.51
CA PHE A 242 -3.07 -13.84 4.84
C PHE A 242 -4.07 -13.82 3.68
N PHE A 243 -4.03 -14.77 2.75
CA PHE A 243 -4.81 -14.68 1.49
C PHE A 243 -5.22 -16.02 0.91
N HIS A 244 -6.36 -16.07 0.23
CA HIS A 244 -6.89 -17.32 -0.35
C HIS A 244 -6.23 -17.66 -1.69
N SER A 245 -5.84 -16.64 -2.44
CA SER A 245 -5.20 -16.82 -3.75
C SER A 245 -4.21 -15.72 -4.06
N LEU A 246 -3.31 -16.01 -4.99
CA LEU A 246 -2.31 -15.11 -5.54
C LEU A 246 -2.45 -15.12 -7.06
N ILE A 247 -2.53 -13.96 -7.67
CA ILE A 247 -2.43 -13.80 -9.13
C ILE A 247 -1.01 -13.37 -9.47
N VAL A 248 -0.36 -14.11 -10.36
CA VAL A 248 0.97 -13.76 -10.90
C VAL A 248 0.86 -13.14 -12.29
N SER A 249 1.88 -12.40 -12.70
CA SER A 249 1.90 -11.66 -13.98
C SER A 249 0.76 -10.62 -14.09
N GLU A 250 0.12 -10.51 -15.25
CA GLU A 250 -0.99 -9.60 -15.56
C GLU A 250 -2.29 -10.06 -14.87
N GLY A 251 -3.06 -9.10 -14.37
CA GLY A 251 -4.15 -9.34 -13.43
C GLY A 251 -5.55 -9.28 -14.01
N GLU A 252 -5.71 -8.70 -15.20
CA GLU A 252 -6.98 -8.35 -15.83
C GLU A 252 -7.85 -9.60 -16.05
N LEU A 253 -7.38 -10.51 -16.91
CA LEU A 253 -8.09 -11.75 -17.25
C LEU A 253 -8.22 -12.71 -16.05
N PRO A 254 -7.15 -12.98 -15.26
CA PRO A 254 -7.27 -13.84 -14.08
C PRO A 254 -8.28 -13.34 -13.05
N LEU A 255 -8.34 -12.03 -12.80
CA LEU A 255 -9.25 -11.48 -11.80
C LEU A 255 -10.69 -11.51 -12.28
N ASP A 256 -10.96 -11.19 -13.55
CA ASP A 256 -12.29 -11.38 -14.17
C ASP A 256 -12.78 -12.82 -14.02
N GLN A 257 -11.92 -13.79 -14.37
CA GLN A 257 -12.27 -15.19 -14.24
C GLN A 257 -12.43 -15.63 -12.79
N LEU A 258 -11.59 -15.15 -11.87
CA LEU A 258 -11.70 -15.44 -10.45
C LEU A 258 -13.07 -15.00 -9.91
N VAL A 259 -13.51 -13.78 -10.23
CA VAL A 259 -14.82 -13.26 -9.80
C VAL A 259 -15.96 -14.13 -10.33
N HIS A 260 -15.92 -14.53 -11.60
CA HIS A 260 -16.91 -15.44 -12.18
C HIS A 260 -16.96 -16.79 -11.47
N HIS A 261 -15.79 -17.43 -11.25
CA HIS A 261 -15.74 -18.74 -10.63
C HIS A 261 -16.24 -18.72 -9.18
N LEU A 262 -15.88 -17.68 -8.41
CA LEU A 262 -16.37 -17.50 -7.04
C LEU A 262 -17.88 -17.22 -7.00
N LYS A 263 -18.40 -16.39 -7.90
CA LYS A 263 -19.84 -16.09 -7.98
C LYS A 263 -20.68 -17.33 -8.34
N GLU A 264 -20.16 -18.21 -9.18
CA GLU A 264 -20.85 -19.41 -9.66
C GLU A 264 -20.52 -20.68 -8.86
N ASN A 265 -19.69 -20.59 -7.82
CA ASN A 265 -19.16 -21.72 -7.06
C ASN A 265 -18.50 -22.80 -7.95
N LYS A 266 -17.77 -22.37 -8.98
CA LYS A 266 -16.99 -23.23 -9.87
C LYS A 266 -15.58 -23.45 -9.32
N SER A 267 -14.95 -24.53 -9.80
CA SER A 267 -13.57 -24.85 -9.45
C SER A 267 -12.58 -23.78 -9.90
N LEU A 268 -11.59 -23.45 -9.08
CA LEU A 268 -10.58 -22.46 -9.41
C LEU A 268 -9.49 -22.99 -10.36
N HIS A 269 -9.40 -24.30 -10.63
CA HIS A 269 -8.33 -24.93 -11.45
C HIS A 269 -8.18 -24.36 -12.87
N THR A 270 -9.22 -23.71 -13.41
CA THR A 270 -9.24 -23.13 -14.75
C THR A 270 -8.93 -21.64 -14.81
N VAL A 271 -8.78 -20.96 -13.67
CA VAL A 271 -8.43 -19.53 -13.63
C VAL A 271 -6.94 -19.37 -13.98
N PRO A 272 -6.57 -18.69 -15.07
CA PRO A 272 -5.17 -18.57 -15.49
C PRO A 272 -4.36 -17.77 -14.49
N ASN A 273 -3.05 -18.01 -14.44
CA ASN A 273 -2.10 -17.29 -13.58
C ASN A 273 -2.42 -17.32 -12.08
N LEU A 274 -3.38 -18.15 -11.64
CA LEU A 274 -3.80 -18.23 -10.25
C LEU A 274 -2.97 -19.28 -9.51
N ILE A 275 -2.48 -18.90 -8.33
CA ILE A 275 -1.95 -19.81 -7.32
C ILE A 275 -2.92 -19.79 -6.16
N HIS A 276 -3.38 -20.94 -5.70
CA HIS A 276 -4.37 -21.05 -4.62
C HIS A 276 -4.11 -22.27 -3.76
N LEU A 277 -4.69 -22.28 -2.56
CA LEU A 277 -4.60 -23.41 -1.65
C LEU A 277 -5.83 -24.31 -1.80
N GLU A 278 -5.63 -25.59 -2.08
CA GLU A 278 -6.68 -26.62 -2.07
C GLU A 278 -6.33 -27.66 -1.00
N GLY A 279 -7.08 -27.66 0.10
CA GLY A 279 -6.71 -28.42 1.31
C GLY A 279 -5.41 -27.89 1.90
N ASP A 280 -4.34 -28.69 1.82
CA ASP A 280 -3.00 -28.31 2.29
C ASP A 280 -1.97 -28.28 1.14
N LYS A 281 -2.46 -28.22 -0.10
CA LYS A 281 -1.62 -28.20 -1.30
C LYS A 281 -1.74 -26.87 -2.02
N VAL A 282 -0.59 -26.29 -2.33
CA VAL A 282 -0.50 -25.11 -3.20
C VAL A 282 -0.67 -25.59 -4.63
N ILE A 283 -1.72 -25.11 -5.29
CA ILE A 283 -2.05 -25.41 -6.68
C ILE A 283 -1.66 -24.22 -7.53
N ARG A 284 -0.92 -24.48 -8.61
CA ARG A 284 -0.54 -23.48 -9.61
C ARG A 284 -1.26 -23.78 -10.91
N ASN A 285 -2.09 -22.84 -11.33
CA ASN A 285 -2.81 -22.98 -12.59
C ASN A 285 -1.92 -22.61 -13.78
N PRO A 286 -2.29 -23.05 -15.00
CA PRO A 286 -1.57 -22.69 -16.21
C PRO A 286 -1.45 -21.18 -16.39
N LYS A 287 -0.34 -20.74 -16.97
CA LYS A 287 -0.18 -19.33 -17.35
C LYS A 287 -0.98 -19.03 -18.61
N SER A 288 -1.48 -17.80 -18.71
CA SER A 288 -2.05 -17.23 -19.94
C SER A 288 -1.15 -16.12 -20.46
N GLU A 289 -1.20 -15.89 -21.77
CA GLU A 289 -0.68 -14.66 -22.35
C GLU A 289 -1.50 -13.46 -21.85
N ALA A 290 -0.84 -12.30 -21.81
CA ALA A 290 -1.47 -11.03 -21.52
C ALA A 290 -2.54 -10.72 -22.58
N LEU A 291 -3.55 -9.94 -22.18
CA LEU A 291 -4.56 -9.49 -23.12
C LEU A 291 -3.92 -8.58 -24.18
N PRO A 292 -4.38 -8.65 -25.45
CA PRO A 292 -4.00 -7.66 -26.44
C PRO A 292 -4.36 -6.26 -25.97
N TYR A 293 -3.56 -5.26 -26.35
CA TYR A 293 -3.78 -3.87 -25.96
C TYR A 293 -5.17 -3.36 -26.37
N GLU A 294 -5.72 -3.84 -27.49
CA GLU A 294 -7.05 -3.50 -27.99
C GLU A 294 -8.19 -3.98 -27.08
N GLU A 295 -7.93 -4.97 -26.23
CA GLU A 295 -8.89 -5.49 -25.24
C GLU A 295 -8.74 -4.82 -23.87
N LEU A 296 -7.70 -4.01 -23.67
CA LEU A 296 -7.51 -3.26 -22.43
C LEU A 296 -8.48 -2.08 -22.38
N SER A 297 -9.14 -1.95 -21.24
CA SER A 297 -10.04 -0.83 -20.97
C SER A 297 -9.25 0.41 -20.53
N CYS A 298 -9.71 1.60 -20.90
CA CYS A 298 -9.08 2.85 -20.46
C CYS A 298 -9.16 2.96 -18.93
N PRO A 299 -8.05 3.22 -18.21
CA PRO A 299 -8.07 3.27 -16.76
C PRO A 299 -9.05 4.30 -16.19
N THR A 300 -9.73 3.96 -15.09
CA THR A 300 -10.60 4.88 -14.36
C THR A 300 -10.01 5.26 -13.01
N PHE A 301 -9.91 6.54 -12.72
CA PHE A 301 -9.38 7.07 -11.44
C PHE A 301 -10.48 7.52 -10.49
N ASP A 302 -11.73 7.11 -10.75
CA ASP A 302 -12.86 7.42 -9.90
C ASP A 302 -12.70 6.77 -8.51
N GLN A 303 -13.32 7.36 -7.48
CA GLN A 303 -13.20 6.97 -6.07
C GLN A 303 -11.82 7.18 -5.43
N LEU A 304 -10.75 7.39 -6.20
CA LEU A 304 -9.46 7.76 -5.65
C LEU A 304 -9.51 9.19 -5.11
N PRO A 305 -8.97 9.45 -3.90
CA PRO A 305 -8.99 10.78 -3.28
C PRO A 305 -7.88 11.66 -3.86
N LEU A 306 -8.04 12.09 -5.11
CA LEU A 306 -7.02 12.80 -5.88
C LEU A 306 -6.51 14.07 -5.20
N GLU A 307 -7.35 14.72 -4.39
CA GLU A 307 -7.02 15.90 -3.59
C GLU A 307 -6.09 15.60 -2.40
N LYS A 308 -5.91 14.33 -2.03
CA LYS A 308 -5.02 13.95 -0.94
C LYS A 308 -3.56 13.83 -1.37
N TYR A 309 -3.27 13.53 -2.64
CA TYR A 309 -1.90 13.38 -3.14
C TYR A 309 -1.09 14.66 -3.02
N LEU A 310 0.20 14.52 -2.67
CA LEU A 310 1.13 15.61 -2.40
C LEU A 310 1.80 16.12 -3.69
N MET A 311 0.97 16.63 -4.60
CA MET A 311 1.39 17.20 -5.89
C MET A 311 0.41 18.31 -6.29
N PRO A 312 0.86 19.41 -6.92
CA PRO A 312 -0.01 20.52 -7.30
C PRO A 312 -1.00 20.18 -8.43
N TYR A 313 -0.74 19.09 -9.17
CA TYR A 313 -1.59 18.61 -10.24
C TYR A 313 -1.86 17.13 -10.05
N PRO A 314 -3.04 16.63 -10.45
CA PRO A 314 -3.25 15.19 -10.61
C PRO A 314 -2.29 14.62 -11.66
N CYS A 315 -1.32 13.83 -11.20
CA CYS A 315 -0.40 13.10 -12.06
C CYS A 315 -0.98 11.71 -12.35
N PHE A 316 -1.41 11.48 -13.59
CA PHE A 316 -1.90 10.18 -14.02
C PHE A 316 -0.83 9.49 -14.86
N LEU A 317 -0.47 8.28 -14.44
CA LEU A 317 0.31 7.38 -15.27
C LEU A 317 -0.61 6.74 -16.30
N ILE A 318 -0.15 6.63 -17.54
CA ILE A 318 -0.83 5.86 -18.59
C ILE A 318 0.20 4.89 -19.15
N CYS A 319 -0.20 3.64 -19.33
CA CYS A 319 0.59 2.65 -20.04
C CYS A 319 0.31 2.80 -21.54
N LEU A 320 1.32 3.18 -22.32
CA LEU A 320 1.17 3.33 -23.77
C LEU A 320 1.64 2.09 -24.54
N VAL A 321 2.52 1.28 -23.94
CA VAL A 321 3.09 0.07 -24.54
C VAL A 321 3.39 -0.93 -23.43
N GLU A 322 2.92 -2.16 -23.59
CA GLU A 322 3.32 -3.31 -22.77
C GLU A 322 4.26 -4.22 -23.57
N GLY A 323 5.39 -4.61 -22.96
CA GLY A 323 6.39 -5.51 -23.54
C GLY A 323 7.68 -4.84 -24.02
N VAL A 324 8.75 -5.64 -24.09
CA VAL A 324 10.06 -5.26 -24.62
C VAL A 324 10.32 -6.06 -25.89
N ILE A 325 10.54 -5.39 -27.03
CA ILE A 325 11.06 -6.05 -28.24
C ILE A 325 12.57 -6.17 -28.07
N GLY A 326 13.04 -7.32 -27.60
CA GLY A 326 14.48 -7.58 -27.48
C GLY A 326 14.79 -9.04 -27.18
N GLU A 327 15.21 -9.80 -28.19
CA GLU A 327 15.59 -11.22 -28.10
C GLU A 327 16.80 -11.52 -27.18
N ASN A 328 17.39 -10.55 -26.45
CA ASN A 328 18.57 -10.78 -25.60
C ASN A 328 18.74 -9.82 -24.40
N ALA A 329 17.66 -9.30 -23.79
CA ALA A 329 17.77 -8.49 -22.57
C ALA A 329 17.49 -9.33 -21.31
N PRO A 330 18.33 -9.26 -20.24
CA PRO A 330 18.08 -9.98 -19.01
C PRO A 330 16.78 -9.50 -18.36
N SER A 331 15.89 -10.46 -18.12
CA SER A 331 14.55 -10.38 -17.53
C SER A 331 14.31 -9.24 -16.52
N ALA A 332 13.72 -8.15 -17.01
CA ALA A 332 12.75 -7.32 -16.31
C ALA A 332 11.87 -6.62 -17.36
N PRO A 333 10.53 -6.74 -17.31
CA PRO A 333 9.67 -5.92 -18.15
C PRO A 333 9.72 -4.48 -17.64
N THR A 334 10.39 -3.61 -18.39
CA THR A 334 10.34 -2.16 -18.17
C THR A 334 9.17 -1.61 -18.98
N ALA A 335 8.00 -1.50 -18.36
CA ALA A 335 6.90 -0.73 -18.97
C ALA A 335 7.33 0.74 -19.07
N LEU A 336 7.22 1.31 -20.28
CA LEU A 336 7.43 2.74 -20.51
C LEU A 336 6.18 3.49 -20.04
N PHE A 337 6.17 3.86 -18.75
CA PHE A 337 5.16 4.75 -18.21
C PHE A 337 5.49 6.18 -18.63
N THR A 338 4.61 6.81 -19.41
CA THR A 338 4.70 8.25 -19.67
C THR A 338 3.81 8.97 -18.66
N ILE A 339 4.39 9.86 -17.86
CA ILE A 339 3.62 10.75 -16.98
C ILE A 339 2.94 11.79 -17.88
N HIS A 340 1.60 11.78 -17.94
CA HIS A 340 0.85 12.91 -18.47
C HIS A 340 0.35 13.75 -17.29
N ILE A 341 0.84 14.98 -17.19
CA ILE A 341 0.17 16.02 -16.40
C ILE A 341 -1.03 16.45 -17.23
N ILE A 342 -2.20 15.89 -16.95
CA ILE A 342 -3.43 16.35 -17.60
C ILE A 342 -3.80 17.67 -16.93
N GLU A 343 -3.43 18.80 -17.54
CA GLU A 343 -3.98 20.12 -17.20
C GLU A 343 -5.49 20.09 -17.44
N LYS A 344 -6.25 19.69 -16.42
CA LYS A 344 -7.69 19.89 -16.42
C LYS A 344 -7.91 21.39 -16.17
N LYS A 345 -7.90 22.20 -17.24
CA LYS A 345 -8.53 23.52 -17.22
C LYS A 345 -10.01 23.31 -16.93
N MET A 346 -10.35 23.24 -15.64
CA MET A 346 -11.73 23.35 -15.19
C MET A 346 -12.18 24.76 -15.57
N LYS A 347 -13.12 24.83 -16.53
CA LYS A 347 -13.82 26.06 -16.89
C LYS A 347 -14.77 26.48 -15.78
#